data_AF-A0A2X2YAW8-F1
#
_entry.id   AF-A0A2X2YAW8-F1
#
_cell.length_a   1.000
_cell.length_b   1.000
_cell.length_c   1.000
_cell.angle_alpha   90.00
_cell.angle_beta   90.00
_cell.angle_gamma   90.00
#
_symmetry.space_group_name_H-M   'P 1'
#
loop_
_entity.id
_entity.type
_entity.pdbx_description
1 polymer ?
#
loop_
_entity_poly.entity_id
_entity_poly.type
_entity_poly.pdbx_seq_one_letter_code
_entity_poly.pdbx_strand_id
1 'polypeptide(L)'
;MKNIKMRYPIYLKEFKCIGGECEDSCCIGWDVDIDKFTFYQYESVSDSDMKNILESNLIKNKRCQFDEIDFAKVKLGENKRCPFLKCDNYCVIHSNLGEEYLSNVCTSFPRVTNKIDGIYEMSLAVACPEAARILLLKKDGIEFSESDEDLGKHIVSSEVNTKVSKESYLPVEFLKEIRETSIKIMKNRKFSLDKRLYILGEFINALEDEYEYNYHNTLSFIREYDIDTIKDSYE
;
A
#
# COMPACT_ATOMS: atom_id res chain seq x y z
N MET A 1 -14.41 -13.00 13.08
CA MET A 1 -13.77 -11.90 12.32
C MET A 1 -14.75 -11.47 11.24
N LYS A 2 -14.80 -10.17 10.90
CA LYS A 2 -15.76 -9.66 9.92
C LYS A 2 -15.07 -9.65 8.56
N ASN A 3 -15.50 -10.52 7.65
CA ASN A 3 -15.00 -10.49 6.29
C ASN A 3 -15.37 -9.15 5.65
N ILE A 4 -14.41 -8.55 4.97
CA ILE A 4 -14.56 -7.27 4.30
C ILE A 4 -14.32 -7.45 2.80
N LYS A 5 -15.04 -6.65 2.00
CA LYS A 5 -14.83 -6.65 0.56
C LYS A 5 -13.50 -5.99 0.23
N MET A 6 -12.63 -6.73 -0.44
CA MET A 6 -11.30 -6.29 -0.83
C MET A 6 -11.09 -6.42 -2.35
N ARG A 7 -10.59 -5.36 -2.98
CA ARG A 7 -10.09 -5.34 -4.36
C ARG A 7 -8.57 -5.29 -4.34
N TYR A 8 -7.92 -6.09 -5.17
CA TYR A 8 -6.46 -6.15 -5.21
C TYR A 8 -5.95 -6.60 -6.57
N PRO A 9 -4.73 -6.25 -6.96
CA PRO A 9 -4.11 -6.86 -8.12
C PRO A 9 -3.68 -8.29 -7.79
N ILE A 10 -3.84 -9.23 -8.73
CA ILE A 10 -3.62 -10.67 -8.50
C ILE A 10 -2.20 -10.97 -7.97
N TYR A 11 -1.20 -10.20 -8.40
CA TYR A 11 0.19 -10.34 -7.96
C TYR A 11 0.37 -10.15 -6.45
N LEU A 12 -0.58 -9.51 -5.75
CA LEU A 12 -0.53 -9.33 -4.30
C LEU A 12 -0.40 -10.67 -3.58
N LYS A 13 -1.07 -11.72 -4.08
CA LYS A 13 -1.05 -13.07 -3.48
C LYS A 13 0.25 -13.82 -3.76
N GLU A 14 1.10 -13.35 -4.68
CA GLU A 14 2.41 -13.93 -4.97
C GLU A 14 3.48 -13.46 -3.97
N PHE A 15 3.24 -12.34 -3.29
CA PHE A 15 4.23 -11.74 -2.41
C PHE A 15 4.51 -12.59 -1.16
N LYS A 16 5.79 -12.85 -0.93
CA LYS A 16 6.32 -13.38 0.31
C LYS A 16 7.61 -12.64 0.64
N CYS A 17 7.76 -12.23 1.89
CA CYS A 17 9.01 -11.63 2.33
C CYS A 17 10.15 -12.67 2.19
N ILE A 18 11.22 -12.30 1.46
CA ILE A 18 12.42 -13.13 1.28
C ILE A 18 13.44 -12.95 2.41
N GLY A 19 13.12 -12.10 3.39
CA GLY A 19 13.91 -11.93 4.62
C GLY A 19 15.36 -11.52 4.33
N GLY A 20 16.30 -12.32 4.81
CA GLY A 20 17.72 -12.03 4.71
C GLY A 20 18.29 -12.00 3.29
N GLU A 21 17.60 -12.59 2.31
CA GLU A 21 17.99 -12.55 0.89
C GLU A 21 17.65 -11.22 0.20
N CYS A 22 16.93 -10.32 0.89
CA CYS A 22 16.53 -9.04 0.32
C CYS A 22 17.73 -8.09 0.19
N GLU A 23 17.96 -7.59 -1.03
CA GLU A 23 19.08 -6.70 -1.36
C GLU A 23 19.01 -5.33 -0.65
N ASP A 24 17.79 -4.89 -0.31
CA ASP A 24 17.54 -3.70 0.51
C ASP A 24 16.49 -4.02 1.59
N SER A 25 16.87 -3.82 2.85
CA SER A 25 16.10 -4.31 4.00
C SER A 25 15.19 -3.23 4.57
N CYS A 26 13.88 -3.46 4.50
CA CYS A 26 12.89 -2.60 5.15
C CYS A 26 13.00 -2.59 6.69
N CYS A 27 13.86 -3.40 7.29
CA CYS A 27 14.15 -3.34 8.72
C CYS A 27 15.29 -2.34 9.04
N ILE A 28 15.67 -1.48 8.09
CA ILE A 28 16.70 -0.45 8.22
C ILE A 28 16.15 0.88 7.68
N GLY A 29 16.46 2.00 8.34
CA GLY A 29 16.29 3.34 7.75
C GLY A 29 15.05 4.12 8.18
N TRP A 30 14.10 3.51 8.89
CA TRP A 30 12.87 4.18 9.34
C TRP A 30 12.41 3.66 10.70
N ASP A 31 11.57 4.47 11.37
CA ASP A 31 11.09 4.20 12.72
C ASP A 31 9.96 3.16 12.70
N VAL A 32 9.96 2.27 13.70
CA VAL A 32 8.95 1.22 13.85
C VAL A 32 8.12 1.49 15.09
N ASP A 33 6.91 1.99 14.86
CA ASP A 33 5.90 2.15 15.90
C ASP A 33 5.27 0.81 16.28
N ILE A 34 4.94 0.67 17.56
CA ILE A 34 4.34 -0.50 18.17
C ILE A 34 3.05 -0.07 18.84
N ASP A 35 1.95 -0.64 18.39
CA ASP A 35 0.64 -0.47 19.00
C ASP A 35 0.56 -1.15 20.37
N LYS A 36 -0.37 -0.68 21.20
CA LYS A 36 -0.55 -1.17 22.57
C LYS A 36 -0.84 -2.67 22.65
N PHE A 37 -1.60 -3.22 21.69
CA PHE A 37 -1.91 -4.65 21.67
C PHE A 37 -0.64 -5.47 21.44
N THR A 38 0.13 -5.13 20.41
CA THR A 38 1.41 -5.80 20.11
C THR A 38 2.41 -5.62 21.24
N PHE A 39 2.46 -4.45 21.89
CA PHE A 39 3.32 -4.24 23.06
C PHE A 39 3.03 -5.22 24.20
N TYR A 40 1.76 -5.38 24.58
CA TYR A 40 1.38 -6.33 25.63
C TYR A 40 1.48 -7.80 25.18
N GLN A 41 1.32 -8.06 23.88
CA GLN A 41 1.60 -9.37 23.29
C GLN A 41 3.06 -9.77 23.51
N TYR A 42 4.00 -8.83 23.36
CA TYR A 42 5.42 -9.04 23.66
C TYR A 42 5.71 -9.27 25.13
N GLU A 43 5.09 -8.50 26.05
CA GLU A 43 5.27 -8.71 27.51
C GLU A 43 4.76 -10.09 27.98
N SER A 44 3.83 -10.67 27.22
CA SER A 44 3.20 -11.97 27.52
C SER A 44 3.93 -13.17 26.91
N VAL A 45 5.03 -12.97 26.18
CA VAL A 45 5.85 -14.06 25.63
C VAL A 45 6.42 -14.91 26.77
N SER A 46 6.25 -16.23 26.68
CA SER A 46 6.68 -17.19 27.70
C SER A 46 8.16 -17.53 27.62
N ASP A 47 8.75 -17.50 26.41
CA ASP A 47 10.18 -17.72 26.20
C ASP A 47 10.98 -16.57 26.80
N SER A 48 11.80 -16.88 27.81
CA SER A 48 12.52 -15.86 28.59
C SER A 48 13.54 -15.08 27.77
N ASP A 49 14.20 -15.75 26.83
CA ASP A 49 15.24 -15.12 26.00
C ASP A 49 14.61 -14.13 25.02
N MET A 50 13.54 -14.55 24.34
CA MET A 50 12.77 -13.67 23.45
C MET A 50 12.14 -12.52 24.21
N LYS A 51 11.58 -12.78 25.40
CA LYS A 51 11.02 -11.72 26.26
C LYS A 51 12.08 -10.68 26.62
N ASN A 52 13.26 -11.11 27.07
CA ASN A 52 14.37 -10.21 27.39
C ASN A 52 14.82 -9.39 26.17
N ILE A 53 14.88 -10.00 24.98
CA ILE A 53 15.22 -9.31 23.72
C ILE A 53 14.16 -8.25 23.40
N LEU A 54 12.87 -8.57 23.50
CA LEU A 54 11.78 -7.65 23.23
C LEU A 54 11.79 -6.46 24.20
N GLU A 55 11.80 -6.73 25.51
CA GLU A 55 11.76 -5.69 26.56
C GLU A 55 12.96 -4.75 26.48
N SER A 56 14.16 -5.26 26.20
CA SER A 56 15.39 -4.46 26.10
C SER A 56 15.41 -3.52 24.89
N ASN A 57 14.58 -3.79 23.88
CA ASN A 57 14.58 -3.10 22.59
C ASN A 57 13.29 -2.31 22.33
N LEU A 58 12.44 -2.11 23.33
CA LEU A 58 11.22 -1.31 23.23
C LEU A 58 11.27 -0.11 24.17
N ILE A 59 10.77 1.03 23.69
CA ILE A 59 10.67 2.26 24.48
C ILE A 59 9.24 2.78 24.38
N LYS A 60 8.59 3.00 25.52
CA LYS A 60 7.25 3.64 25.57
C LYS A 60 7.33 5.06 25.01
N ASN A 61 6.38 5.40 24.14
CA ASN A 61 6.31 6.72 23.54
C ASN A 61 5.70 7.71 24.54
N LYS A 62 6.52 8.59 25.12
CA LYS A 62 6.06 9.63 26.06
C LYS A 62 5.14 10.68 25.43
N ARG A 63 5.10 10.74 24.10
CA ARG A 63 4.25 11.64 23.32
C ARG A 63 3.20 10.86 22.51
N CYS A 64 2.83 9.66 22.99
CA CYS A 64 1.77 8.85 22.39
C CYS A 64 0.53 9.72 22.10
N GLN A 65 0.07 9.69 20.87
CA GLN A 65 -1.17 10.34 20.47
C GLN A 65 -2.31 9.34 20.37
N PHE A 66 -2.01 8.12 19.92
CA PHE A 66 -2.98 7.05 19.68
C PHE A 66 -2.39 5.71 20.10
N ASP A 67 -2.91 5.15 21.20
CA ASP A 67 -2.47 3.85 21.73
C ASP A 67 -2.51 2.71 20.69
N GLU A 68 -3.42 2.79 19.71
CA GLU A 68 -3.57 1.79 18.63
C GLU A 68 -2.52 1.91 17.53
N ILE A 69 -1.68 2.94 17.57
CA ILE A 69 -0.69 3.25 16.53
C ILE A 69 0.70 3.41 17.14
N ASP A 70 0.88 4.35 18.08
CA ASP A 70 2.20 4.85 18.48
C ASP A 70 2.50 4.71 19.98
N PHE A 71 1.92 3.71 20.64
CA PHE A 71 2.07 3.45 22.08
C PHE A 71 3.54 3.27 22.53
N ALA A 72 4.31 2.53 21.74
CA ALA A 72 5.73 2.31 21.94
C ALA A 72 6.47 2.36 20.60
N LYS A 73 7.80 2.35 20.67
CA LYS A 73 8.68 2.32 19.49
C LYS A 73 9.80 1.30 19.70
N VAL A 74 10.28 0.75 18.60
CA VAL A 74 11.52 -0.04 18.61
C VAL A 74 12.71 0.90 18.83
N LYS A 75 13.58 0.54 19.77
CA LYS A 75 14.86 1.20 19.99
C LYS A 75 15.84 0.78 18.90
N LEU A 76 15.86 1.55 17.81
CA LEU A 76 16.76 1.28 16.69
C LEU A 76 18.23 1.47 17.08
N GLY A 77 19.09 0.66 16.48
CA GLY A 77 20.53 0.75 16.62
C GLY A 77 21.15 1.80 15.71
N GLU A 78 22.46 1.68 15.50
CA GLU A 78 23.21 2.51 14.55
C GLU A 78 22.62 2.40 13.14
N ASN A 79 22.65 3.51 12.39
CA ASN A 79 22.07 3.61 11.04
C ASN A 79 20.59 3.22 10.96
N LYS A 80 19.83 3.37 12.05
CA LYS A 80 18.42 2.94 12.15
C LYS A 80 18.21 1.45 11.83
N ARG A 81 19.21 0.59 12.11
CA ARG A 81 19.04 -0.85 11.97
C ARG A 81 18.15 -1.40 13.09
N CYS A 82 17.11 -2.16 12.72
CA CYS A 82 16.25 -2.81 13.68
C CYS A 82 17.03 -3.83 14.52
N PRO A 83 16.96 -3.78 15.87
CA PRO A 83 17.69 -4.70 16.75
C PRO A 83 17.19 -6.14 16.66
N PHE A 84 16.01 -6.36 16.07
CA PHE A 84 15.45 -7.69 15.85
C PHE A 84 16.00 -8.37 14.59
N LEU A 85 16.83 -7.69 13.79
CA LEU A 85 17.55 -8.33 12.69
C LEU A 85 18.81 -9.05 13.19
N LYS A 86 18.90 -10.34 12.91
CA LYS A 86 20.14 -11.12 13.06
C LYS A 86 21.21 -10.67 12.06
N CYS A 87 22.43 -11.20 12.22
CA CYS A 87 23.54 -10.96 11.28
C CYS A 87 23.23 -11.46 9.86
N ASP A 88 22.39 -12.49 9.73
CA ASP A 88 21.89 -13.03 8.46
C ASP A 88 20.67 -12.25 7.91
N ASN A 89 20.34 -11.09 8.49
CA ASN A 89 19.20 -10.24 8.12
C ASN A 89 17.81 -10.89 8.26
N TYR A 90 17.67 -11.99 8.99
CA TYR A 90 16.35 -12.50 9.36
C TYR A 90 15.85 -11.87 10.67
N CYS A 91 14.56 -11.51 10.69
CA CYS A 91 13.89 -10.97 11.88
C CYS A 91 13.64 -12.06 12.92
N VAL A 92 14.16 -11.90 14.14
CA VAL A 92 13.99 -12.88 15.24
C VAL A 92 12.54 -13.00 15.70
N ILE A 93 11.75 -11.93 15.63
CA ILE A 93 10.33 -11.96 16.00
C ILE A 93 9.60 -12.92 15.07
N HIS A 94 9.76 -12.71 13.75
CA HIS A 94 9.14 -13.57 12.76
C HIS A 94 9.66 -15.01 12.83
N SER A 95 10.98 -15.22 12.95
CA SER A 95 11.55 -16.57 12.93
C SER A 95 11.22 -17.40 14.17
N ASN A 96 11.06 -16.78 15.34
CA ASN A 96 10.92 -17.49 16.61
C ASN A 96 9.49 -17.46 17.14
N LEU A 97 8.72 -16.40 16.87
CA LEU A 97 7.36 -16.20 17.41
C LEU A 97 6.27 -16.29 16.33
N GLY A 98 6.59 -16.00 15.06
CA GLY A 98 5.64 -16.05 13.95
C GLY A 98 5.20 -14.69 13.43
N GLU A 99 4.46 -14.69 12.31
CA GLU A 99 3.97 -13.48 11.63
C GLU A 99 2.95 -12.70 12.47
N GLU A 100 2.17 -13.39 13.30
CA GLU A 100 1.15 -12.83 14.18
C GLU A 100 1.71 -11.95 15.31
N TYR A 101 3.01 -12.08 15.60
CA TYR A 101 3.74 -11.24 16.54
C TYR A 101 4.32 -9.99 15.90
N LEU A 102 4.28 -9.84 14.57
CA LEU A 102 4.72 -8.61 13.94
C LEU A 102 3.81 -7.44 14.35
N SER A 103 4.41 -6.25 14.41
CA SER A 103 3.67 -5.00 14.63
C SER A 103 2.86 -4.63 13.40
N ASN A 104 1.87 -3.74 13.56
CA ASN A 104 1.10 -3.22 12.44
C ASN A 104 1.99 -2.66 11.32
N VAL A 105 3.10 -2.00 11.65
CA VAL A 105 4.09 -1.49 10.69
C VAL A 105 4.72 -2.62 9.87
N CYS A 106 5.23 -3.65 10.55
CA CYS A 106 5.94 -4.76 9.91
C CYS A 106 5.00 -5.71 9.16
N THR A 107 3.77 -5.93 9.63
CA THR A 107 2.76 -6.73 8.92
C THR A 107 2.25 -5.99 7.68
N SER A 108 2.11 -4.66 7.78
CA SER A 108 1.62 -3.85 6.67
C SER A 108 2.66 -3.75 5.58
N PHE A 109 3.90 -3.31 5.83
CA PHE A 109 4.87 -3.15 4.75
C PHE A 109 5.25 -4.51 4.10
N PRO A 110 5.26 -4.63 2.75
CA PRO A 110 5.04 -3.59 1.73
C PRO A 110 3.60 -3.48 1.22
N ARG A 111 2.64 -4.14 1.86
CA ARG A 111 1.22 -4.02 1.54
C ARG A 111 0.73 -2.60 1.89
N VAL A 112 0.09 -1.97 0.92
CA VAL A 112 -0.54 -0.64 1.07
C VAL A 112 -2.04 -0.85 0.99
N THR A 113 -2.73 -0.53 2.08
CA THR A 113 -4.17 -0.71 2.22
C THR A 113 -4.85 0.65 2.22
N ASN A 114 -5.69 0.89 1.21
CA ASN A 114 -6.56 2.05 1.12
C ASN A 114 -8.01 1.62 1.30
N LYS A 115 -8.89 2.56 1.62
CA LYS A 115 -10.32 2.32 1.74
C LYS A 115 -11.09 3.36 0.95
N ILE A 116 -11.77 2.93 -0.11
CA ILE A 116 -12.52 3.79 -1.02
C ILE A 116 -13.99 3.38 -0.96
N ASP A 117 -14.87 4.29 -0.55
CA ASP A 117 -16.31 4.04 -0.41
C ASP A 117 -16.68 2.78 0.40
N GLY A 118 -15.87 2.49 1.43
CA GLY A 118 -16.02 1.31 2.27
C GLY A 118 -15.46 0.00 1.70
N ILE A 119 -14.95 0.02 0.46
CA ILE A 119 -14.24 -1.11 -0.15
C ILE A 119 -12.74 -0.96 0.15
N TYR A 120 -12.11 -2.03 0.61
CA TYR A 120 -10.67 -2.02 0.83
C TYR A 120 -9.93 -2.31 -0.46
N GLU A 121 -8.87 -1.57 -0.72
CA GLU A 121 -7.97 -1.79 -1.85
C GLU A 121 -6.57 -2.04 -1.33
N MET A 122 -6.01 -3.23 -1.61
CA MET A 122 -4.67 -3.59 -1.17
C MET A 122 -3.73 -3.78 -2.36
N SER A 123 -2.53 -3.20 -2.28
CA SER A 123 -1.48 -3.30 -3.29
C SER A 123 -0.10 -3.46 -2.64
N LEU A 124 0.98 -3.46 -3.42
CA LEU A 124 2.35 -3.53 -2.89
C LEU A 124 3.14 -2.27 -3.25
N ALA A 125 3.86 -1.72 -2.28
CA ALA A 125 4.81 -0.64 -2.48
C ALA A 125 6.10 -1.16 -3.15
N VAL A 126 6.50 -0.51 -4.24
CA VAL A 126 7.75 -0.81 -4.97
C VAL A 126 9.03 -0.44 -4.20
N ALA A 127 8.90 0.20 -3.04
CA ALA A 127 10.00 0.39 -2.11
C ALA A 127 10.55 -0.94 -1.55
N CYS A 128 9.78 -2.04 -1.61
CA CYS A 128 10.30 -3.38 -1.34
C CYS A 128 10.88 -3.98 -2.64
N PRO A 129 12.16 -4.42 -2.65
CA PRO A 129 12.77 -5.01 -3.83
C PRO A 129 12.01 -6.23 -4.36
N GLU A 130 11.50 -7.10 -3.48
CA GLU A 130 10.74 -8.27 -3.89
C GLU A 130 9.37 -7.90 -4.49
N ALA A 131 8.69 -6.90 -3.92
CA ALA A 131 7.47 -6.37 -4.51
C ALA A 131 7.72 -5.72 -5.88
N ALA A 132 8.81 -4.96 -6.02
CA ALA A 132 9.23 -4.36 -7.27
C ALA A 132 9.56 -5.44 -8.32
N ARG A 133 10.28 -6.51 -7.94
CA ARG A 133 10.59 -7.65 -8.81
C ARG A 133 9.32 -8.33 -9.31
N ILE A 134 8.37 -8.62 -8.43
CA ILE A 134 7.07 -9.21 -8.80
C ILE A 134 6.33 -8.30 -9.78
N LEU A 135 6.21 -7.01 -9.47
CA LEU A 135 5.41 -6.07 -10.25
C LEU A 135 6.04 -5.74 -11.62
N LEU A 136 7.31 -5.34 -11.62
CA LEU A 136 7.98 -4.78 -12.80
C LEU A 136 8.37 -5.85 -13.83
N LEU A 137 8.52 -7.11 -13.41
CA LEU A 137 8.86 -8.22 -14.32
C LEU A 137 7.63 -8.96 -14.86
N LYS A 138 6.40 -8.56 -14.51
CA LYS A 138 5.17 -9.13 -15.07
C LYS A 138 4.95 -8.70 -16.53
N LYS A 139 5.23 -9.61 -17.46
CA LYS A 139 5.06 -9.38 -18.91
C LYS A 139 3.60 -9.20 -19.32
N ASP A 140 2.69 -9.95 -18.71
CA ASP A 140 1.26 -9.94 -19.04
C ASP A 140 0.51 -8.73 -18.47
N GLY A 141 1.21 -7.89 -17.69
CA GLY A 141 0.63 -6.73 -17.02
C GLY A 141 -0.10 -7.10 -15.73
N ILE A 142 -1.03 -6.24 -15.31
CA ILE A 142 -1.74 -6.38 -14.04
C ILE A 142 -3.21 -6.73 -14.29
N GLU A 143 -3.74 -7.62 -13.47
CA GLU A 143 -5.15 -7.97 -13.38
C GLU A 143 -5.61 -7.78 -11.95
N PHE A 144 -6.90 -7.49 -11.78
CA PHE A 144 -7.50 -7.23 -10.48
C PHE A 144 -8.53 -8.30 -10.17
N SER A 145 -8.62 -8.64 -8.88
CA SER A 145 -9.64 -9.52 -8.33
C SER A 145 -10.33 -8.86 -7.15
N GLU A 146 -11.50 -9.38 -6.80
CA GLU A 146 -12.25 -9.00 -5.62
C GLU A 146 -12.57 -10.27 -4.81
N SER A 147 -12.37 -10.19 -3.49
CA SER A 147 -12.77 -11.26 -2.58
C SER A 147 -13.18 -10.70 -1.22
N ASP A 148 -13.93 -11.50 -0.47
CA ASP A 148 -14.20 -11.25 0.95
C ASP A 148 -13.04 -11.83 1.76
N GLU A 149 -12.31 -10.96 2.46
CA GLU A 149 -11.06 -11.31 3.12
C GLU A 149 -11.06 -10.88 4.58
N ASP A 150 -10.22 -11.53 5.36
CA ASP A 150 -9.86 -11.10 6.71
C ASP A 150 -8.54 -10.35 6.65
N LEU A 151 -8.56 -9.06 6.99
CA LEU A 151 -7.35 -8.23 6.90
C LEU A 151 -6.33 -8.50 8.01
N GLY A 152 -6.75 -9.09 9.13
CA GLY A 152 -5.89 -9.18 10.32
C GLY A 152 -5.31 -7.83 10.75
N LYS A 153 -4.04 -7.81 11.20
CA LYS A 153 -3.31 -6.59 11.54
C LYS A 153 -2.96 -5.81 10.27
N HIS A 154 -3.39 -4.56 10.18
CA HIS A 154 -3.14 -3.70 9.03
C HIS A 154 -3.17 -2.23 9.41
N ILE A 155 -2.58 -1.38 8.56
CA ILE A 155 -2.67 0.07 8.63
C ILE A 155 -3.43 0.54 7.38
N VAL A 156 -4.50 1.32 7.59
CA VAL A 156 -5.17 2.02 6.48
C VAL A 156 -4.37 3.28 6.16
N SER A 157 -3.74 3.30 4.99
CA SER A 157 -2.91 4.42 4.52
C SER A 157 -3.74 5.64 4.11
N SER A 158 -4.90 5.41 3.53
CA SER A 158 -5.84 6.47 3.12
C SER A 158 -7.27 5.95 3.14
N GLU A 159 -8.20 6.78 3.60
CA GLU A 159 -9.64 6.55 3.50
C GLU A 159 -10.29 7.69 2.72
N VAL A 160 -10.98 7.34 1.64
CA VAL A 160 -11.68 8.28 0.76
C VAL A 160 -13.14 7.86 0.65
N ASN A 161 -14.02 8.84 0.81
CA ASN A 161 -15.44 8.69 0.53
C ASN A 161 -15.77 9.65 -0.62
N THR A 162 -16.10 9.09 -1.78
CA THR A 162 -16.43 9.83 -3.01
C THR A 162 -17.85 10.40 -2.96
N LYS A 163 -18.65 10.00 -1.96
CA LYS A 163 -20.05 10.38 -1.77
C LYS A 163 -20.24 11.47 -0.69
N VAL A 164 -19.17 12.16 -0.30
CA VAL A 164 -19.24 13.28 0.66
C VAL A 164 -20.11 14.41 0.08
N SER A 165 -20.79 15.16 0.95
CA SER A 165 -21.98 15.96 0.65
C SER A 165 -21.91 16.79 -0.65
N LYS A 166 -23.05 16.80 -1.37
CA LYS A 166 -23.33 17.50 -2.65
C LYS A 166 -23.09 19.02 -2.67
N GLU A 167 -22.60 19.60 -1.58
CA GLU A 167 -22.42 21.04 -1.41
C GLU A 167 -21.09 21.52 -1.99
N SER A 168 -20.17 20.61 -2.28
CA SER A 168 -18.87 20.89 -2.90
C SER A 168 -18.63 19.95 -4.08
N TYR A 169 -18.71 20.48 -5.29
CA TYR A 169 -18.24 19.84 -6.52
C TYR A 169 -16.73 19.64 -6.39
N LEU A 170 -16.32 18.43 -6.00
CA LEU A 170 -14.92 18.09 -5.73
C LEU A 170 -14.47 17.02 -6.72
N PRO A 171 -13.26 17.12 -7.30
CA PRO A 171 -12.75 16.13 -8.26
C PRO A 171 -12.76 14.67 -7.74
N VAL A 172 -12.75 14.50 -6.42
CA VAL A 172 -12.77 13.20 -5.74
C VAL A 172 -13.99 12.34 -6.08
N GLU A 173 -15.10 12.95 -6.52
CA GLU A 173 -16.29 12.19 -6.91
C GLU A 173 -16.07 11.35 -8.18
N PHE A 174 -15.17 11.78 -9.06
CA PHE A 174 -14.81 11.09 -10.30
C PHE A 174 -13.62 10.15 -10.12
N LEU A 175 -13.10 9.99 -8.89
CA LEU A 175 -11.88 9.24 -8.60
C LEU A 175 -11.89 7.84 -9.20
N LYS A 176 -13.04 7.14 -9.13
CA LYS A 176 -13.17 5.78 -9.65
C LYS A 176 -13.04 5.75 -11.18
N GLU A 177 -13.82 6.57 -11.88
CA GLU A 177 -13.82 6.65 -13.34
C GLU A 177 -12.47 7.11 -13.89
N ILE A 178 -11.83 8.08 -13.25
CA ILE A 178 -10.48 8.56 -13.61
C ILE A 178 -9.47 7.42 -13.50
N ARG A 179 -9.47 6.68 -12.37
CA ARG A 179 -8.55 5.56 -12.16
C ARG A 179 -8.80 4.41 -13.12
N GLU A 180 -10.05 4.05 -13.38
CA GLU A 180 -10.39 2.97 -14.31
C GLU A 180 -9.94 3.30 -15.74
N THR A 181 -10.15 4.54 -16.20
CA THR A 181 -9.68 5.01 -17.51
C THR A 181 -8.16 5.04 -17.57
N SER A 182 -7.50 5.57 -16.53
CA SER A 182 -6.03 5.58 -16.42
C SER A 182 -5.44 4.17 -16.50
N ILE A 183 -6.03 3.20 -15.78
CA ILE A 183 -5.61 1.80 -15.81
C ILE A 183 -5.85 1.20 -17.21
N LYS A 184 -6.98 1.50 -17.86
CA LYS A 184 -7.28 1.04 -19.23
C LYS A 184 -6.24 1.54 -20.23
N ILE A 185 -5.86 2.82 -20.16
CA ILE A 185 -4.78 3.40 -20.97
C ILE A 185 -3.47 2.65 -20.70
N MET A 186 -3.08 2.53 -19.43
CA MET A 186 -1.81 1.91 -19.05
C MET A 186 -1.72 0.41 -19.35
N LYS A 187 -2.85 -0.30 -19.43
CA LYS A 187 -2.93 -1.70 -19.84
C LYS A 187 -2.96 -1.91 -21.35
N ASN A 188 -3.19 -0.88 -22.16
CA ASN A 188 -3.33 -1.02 -23.61
C ASN A 188 -1.97 -1.34 -24.27
N ARG A 189 -1.68 -2.63 -24.48
CA ARG A 189 -0.43 -3.09 -25.10
C ARG A 189 -0.39 -2.93 -26.63
N LYS A 190 -1.44 -2.37 -27.26
CA LYS A 190 -1.35 -1.92 -28.67
C LYS A 190 -0.32 -0.78 -28.84
N PHE A 191 -0.12 0.02 -27.79
CA PHE A 191 0.78 1.18 -27.77
C PHE A 191 2.05 0.90 -26.93
N SER A 192 3.15 1.58 -27.31
CA SER A 192 4.40 1.64 -26.56
C SER A 192 4.19 2.29 -25.17
N LEU A 193 5.17 2.14 -24.27
CA LEU A 193 5.04 2.71 -22.92
C LEU A 193 4.96 4.24 -22.95
N ASP A 194 5.83 4.87 -23.73
CA ASP A 194 5.86 6.31 -24.00
C ASP A 194 4.52 6.81 -24.55
N LYS A 195 3.97 6.16 -25.59
CA LYS A 195 2.66 6.53 -26.14
C LYS A 195 1.52 6.38 -25.12
N ARG A 196 1.53 5.34 -24.28
CA ARG A 196 0.54 5.22 -23.18
C ARG A 196 0.65 6.35 -22.16
N LEU A 197 1.88 6.74 -21.79
CA LEU A 197 2.10 7.86 -20.87
C LEU A 197 1.64 9.18 -21.49
N TYR A 198 1.89 9.38 -22.80
CA TYR A 198 1.38 10.54 -23.54
C TYR A 198 -0.15 10.57 -23.53
N ILE A 199 -0.81 9.47 -23.90
CA ILE A 199 -2.28 9.38 -23.89
C ILE A 199 -2.84 9.63 -22.48
N LEU A 200 -2.18 9.11 -21.43
CA LEU A 200 -2.59 9.38 -20.06
C LEU A 200 -2.47 10.86 -19.70
N GLY A 201 -1.39 11.52 -20.11
CA GLY A 201 -1.21 12.97 -19.93
C GLY A 201 -2.28 13.78 -20.65
N GLU A 202 -2.55 13.48 -21.91
CA GLU A 202 -3.60 14.14 -22.69
C GLU A 202 -5.00 13.92 -22.10
N PHE A 203 -5.28 12.70 -21.62
CA PHE A 203 -6.52 12.41 -20.90
C PHE A 203 -6.68 13.28 -19.67
N ILE A 204 -5.64 13.41 -18.84
CA ILE A 204 -5.67 14.23 -17.62
C ILE A 204 -5.83 15.71 -17.96
N ASN A 205 -5.08 16.23 -18.94
CA ASN A 205 -5.19 17.64 -19.36
C ASN A 205 -6.59 17.97 -19.86
N ALA A 206 -7.13 17.16 -20.77
CA ALA A 206 -8.47 17.39 -21.31
C ALA A 206 -9.57 17.20 -20.25
N LEU A 207 -9.35 16.31 -19.28
CA LEU A 207 -10.24 16.14 -18.13
C LEU A 207 -10.24 17.38 -17.23
N GLU A 208 -9.07 17.95 -16.95
CA GLU A 208 -8.95 19.19 -16.16
C GLU A 208 -9.73 20.33 -16.82
N ASP A 209 -9.55 20.53 -18.13
CA ASP A 209 -10.31 21.51 -18.90
C ASP A 209 -11.83 21.25 -18.85
N GLU A 210 -12.26 20.00 -19.10
CA GLU A 210 -13.69 19.66 -19.08
C GLU A 210 -14.31 19.86 -17.69
N TYR A 211 -13.57 19.51 -16.63
CA TYR A 211 -14.01 19.71 -15.25
C TYR A 211 -14.19 21.20 -14.92
N GLU A 212 -13.25 22.05 -15.34
CA GLU A 212 -13.31 23.49 -15.08
C GLU A 212 -14.41 24.20 -15.87
N TYR A 213 -14.59 23.87 -17.16
CA TYR A 213 -15.50 24.59 -18.05
C TYR A 213 -16.89 23.97 -18.16
N ASN A 214 -17.02 22.67 -17.94
CA ASN A 214 -18.26 21.91 -18.15
C ASN A 214 -18.41 20.75 -17.17
N TYR A 215 -18.28 21.07 -15.88
CA TYR A 215 -18.38 20.15 -14.76
C TYR A 215 -19.47 19.06 -14.92
N HIS A 216 -20.69 19.42 -15.33
CA HIS A 216 -21.82 18.49 -15.48
C HIS A 216 -21.60 17.41 -16.55
N ASN A 217 -20.71 17.65 -17.51
CA ASN A 217 -20.37 16.72 -18.59
C ASN A 217 -19.13 15.87 -18.28
N THR A 218 -18.35 16.21 -17.24
CA THR A 218 -17.11 15.52 -16.85
C THR A 218 -17.24 14.00 -16.82
N LEU A 219 -18.33 13.49 -16.23
CA LEU A 219 -18.56 12.04 -16.15
C LEU A 219 -18.75 11.39 -17.53
N SER A 220 -19.47 12.06 -18.44
CA SER A 220 -19.67 11.60 -19.81
C SER A 220 -18.34 11.59 -20.54
N PHE A 221 -17.59 12.69 -20.43
CA PHE A 221 -16.26 12.84 -21.01
C PHE A 221 -15.33 11.69 -20.61
N ILE A 222 -15.22 11.37 -19.31
CA ILE A 222 -14.36 10.26 -18.86
C ILE A 222 -14.78 8.92 -19.47
N ARG A 223 -16.09 8.64 -19.50
CA ARG A 223 -16.62 7.34 -19.97
C ARG A 223 -16.51 7.17 -21.47
N GLU A 224 -16.60 8.26 -22.22
CA GLU A 224 -16.58 8.28 -23.68
C GLU A 224 -15.18 8.55 -24.25
N TYR A 225 -14.18 8.76 -23.40
CA TYR A 225 -12.80 9.02 -23.82
C TYR A 225 -12.24 7.91 -24.71
N ASP A 226 -12.03 8.22 -25.98
CA ASP A 226 -11.54 7.28 -26.98
C ASP A 226 -10.01 7.27 -27.04
N ILE A 227 -9.42 6.28 -26.37
CA ILE A 227 -7.99 6.02 -26.28
C ILE A 227 -7.35 5.84 -27.68
N ASP A 228 -8.10 5.35 -28.67
CA ASP A 228 -7.56 5.02 -29.99
C ASP A 228 -7.60 6.23 -30.97
N THR A 229 -8.23 7.36 -30.61
CA THR A 229 -8.35 8.54 -31.49
C THR A 229 -7.17 9.50 -31.49
N ILE A 230 -6.21 9.32 -30.58
CA ILE A 230 -5.05 10.21 -30.45
C ILE A 230 -4.06 9.95 -31.60
N LYS A 231 -4.24 10.73 -32.66
CA LYS A 231 -3.34 10.80 -33.82
C LYS A 231 -1.92 11.11 -33.35
N ASP A 232 -0.93 10.42 -33.93
CA ASP A 232 0.48 10.69 -33.68
C ASP A 232 0.81 12.13 -34.05
N SER A 233 1.09 12.94 -33.03
CA SER A 233 1.78 14.23 -33.17
C SER A 233 3.32 14.05 -33.19
N TYR A 234 3.79 12.80 -33.13
CA TYR A 234 5.20 12.40 -33.00
C TYR A 234 5.70 11.47 -34.13
N GLU A 235 5.03 11.45 -35.29
CA GLU A 235 5.63 10.94 -36.54
C GLU A 235 6.22 12.09 -37.39
#